data_AF-A0A1C4VF39-F1
#
_entry.id   AF-A0A1C4VF39-F1
#
_cell.length_a   1.000
_cell.length_b   1.000
_cell.length_c   1.000
_cell.angle_alpha   90.00
_cell.angle_beta   90.00
_cell.angle_gamma   90.00
#
_symmetry.space_group_name_H-M   'P 1'
#
loop_
_entity.id
_entity.type
_entity.pdbx_description
1 polymer ?
#
loop_
_entity_poly.entity_id
_entity_poly.type
_entity_poly.pdbx_seq_one_letter_code
_entity_poly.pdbx_strand_id
1 'polypeptide(L)'
;MCAESPDGTDYRRVSSPKHTEVSVARQSPQRPDADEPQLDEATAATESEEAGDTAASSGEADRSLWEELRIDPVEIALPAGSGFTLRAYRPARELTPTDVAERDADDPFLARGREVVEDDDDDDETVVILDEELAEEFAEADEEEKQSARKGDKAEADAEDESEDEDAAADEEVPLFLSHRGRLLLFKTPESLVSFIRSGAPHDMSQLDGWNELSERVEPADIAPLDEDTYELDLVVENLRGGHDTWDPTLLIEAGEAARDLAYALRLPAVLDMLSAGSSLDDLDEALRATVGGGIGGFMGRRRLKKIGAQTASLGWRTIVGKISAVVDWRD
;
A
#
# COMPACT_ATOMS: atom_id res chain seq x y z
N MET A 1 57.86 -10.95 -18.98
CA MET A 1 58.09 -11.97 -20.02
C MET A 1 56.85 -12.85 -20.07
N CYS A 2 56.10 -12.72 -21.16
CA CYS A 2 54.83 -13.39 -21.43
C CYS A 2 55.03 -14.81 -21.97
N ALA A 3 53.96 -15.62 -21.85
CA ALA A 3 53.47 -16.68 -22.76
C ALA A 3 52.97 -17.88 -21.94
N GLU A 4 51.88 -18.58 -22.25
CA GLU A 4 50.68 -18.42 -23.08
C GLU A 4 49.89 -19.72 -22.80
N SER A 5 48.56 -19.66 -22.67
CA SER A 5 47.68 -20.82 -22.89
C SER A 5 47.24 -20.82 -24.36
N PRO A 6 46.82 -21.94 -24.95
CA PRO A 6 45.37 -22.18 -25.02
C PRO A 6 44.89 -23.65 -25.13
N ASP A 7 43.68 -23.84 -24.62
CA ASP A 7 42.48 -24.51 -25.19
C ASP A 7 42.54 -25.88 -25.89
N GLY A 8 41.53 -26.71 -25.60
CA GLY A 8 41.34 -28.04 -26.19
C GLY A 8 40.18 -28.81 -25.56
N THR A 9 38.97 -28.52 -26.04
CA THR A 9 37.71 -29.25 -25.80
C THR A 9 37.75 -30.67 -26.36
N ASP A 10 37.27 -31.67 -25.61
CA ASP A 10 36.80 -32.93 -26.22
C ASP A 10 35.50 -33.42 -25.57
N TYR A 11 34.57 -33.75 -26.46
CA TYR A 11 33.19 -34.20 -26.25
C TYR A 11 33.16 -35.67 -26.67
N ARG A 12 32.74 -36.60 -25.80
CA ARG A 12 32.06 -37.88 -26.16
C ARG A 12 31.85 -38.73 -24.89
N ARG A 13 30.60 -38.98 -24.48
CA ARG A 13 29.67 -40.01 -24.98
C ARG A 13 30.04 -41.43 -24.53
N VAL A 14 29.37 -41.89 -23.48
CA VAL A 14 29.17 -43.31 -23.15
C VAL A 14 27.65 -43.46 -22.92
N SER A 15 26.85 -43.66 -23.96
CA SER A 15 26.35 -44.96 -24.44
C SER A 15 25.96 -45.95 -23.33
N SER A 16 24.67 -45.97 -23.02
CA SER A 16 23.96 -47.16 -22.53
C SER A 16 23.99 -48.29 -23.57
N PRO A 17 23.85 -49.55 -23.12
CA PRO A 17 22.85 -50.42 -23.74
C PRO A 17 21.99 -51.22 -22.75
N LYS A 18 20.83 -51.60 -23.28
CA LYS A 18 19.64 -52.26 -22.73
C LYS A 18 19.82 -53.76 -22.44
N HIS A 19 19.12 -54.28 -21.44
CA HIS A 19 18.17 -55.43 -21.51
C HIS A 19 17.49 -55.62 -20.13
N THR A 20 16.19 -55.34 -19.94
CA THR A 20 14.99 -56.23 -20.01
C THR A 20 14.99 -57.50 -19.15
N GLU A 21 14.08 -57.54 -18.16
CA GLU A 21 13.25 -58.67 -17.67
C GLU A 21 12.33 -58.11 -16.55
N VAL A 22 11.08 -57.69 -16.81
CA VAL A 22 9.80 -58.44 -16.75
C VAL A 22 9.72 -59.56 -15.71
N SER A 23 8.88 -59.35 -14.68
CA SER A 23 8.12 -60.41 -14.02
C SER A 23 6.76 -59.88 -13.59
N VAL A 24 5.72 -60.51 -14.15
CA VAL A 24 4.29 -60.34 -13.91
C VAL A 24 3.76 -61.68 -13.45
N ALA A 25 2.94 -61.71 -12.39
CA ALA A 25 1.81 -62.65 -12.22
C ALA A 25 1.08 -62.35 -10.91
N ARG A 26 -0.24 -62.45 -10.75
CA ARG A 26 -1.42 -62.81 -11.57
C ARG A 26 -2.66 -62.50 -10.68
N GLN A 27 -3.71 -61.83 -11.20
CA GLN A 27 -5.09 -62.35 -11.44
C GLN A 27 -5.77 -63.07 -10.25
N SER A 28 -7.05 -62.92 -9.87
CA SER A 28 -8.34 -62.41 -10.43
C SER A 28 -9.46 -62.88 -9.41
N PRO A 29 -10.80 -62.86 -9.66
CA PRO A 29 -11.72 -61.86 -10.23
C PRO A 29 -13.07 -61.66 -9.44
N GLN A 30 -13.76 -60.53 -9.73
CA GLN A 30 -15.22 -60.33 -9.97
C GLN A 30 -16.34 -60.81 -8.98
N ARG A 31 -17.19 -59.88 -8.51
CA ARG A 31 -18.70 -59.86 -8.54
C ARG A 31 -19.28 -58.67 -7.70
N PRO A 32 -20.60 -58.35 -7.72
CA PRO A 32 -21.36 -57.58 -8.71
C PRO A 32 -22.11 -56.36 -8.09
N ASP A 33 -22.85 -55.61 -8.91
CA ASP A 33 -23.83 -54.58 -8.53
C ASP A 33 -25.03 -55.09 -7.71
N ALA A 34 -25.67 -54.14 -7.02
CA ALA A 34 -27.02 -54.11 -6.44
C ALA A 34 -27.19 -54.62 -4.99
N ASP A 35 -27.43 -53.68 -4.07
CA ASP A 35 -28.49 -53.82 -3.07
C ASP A 35 -29.00 -52.44 -2.62
N GLU A 36 -30.31 -52.24 -2.75
CA GLU A 36 -31.05 -51.08 -2.25
C GLU A 36 -31.16 -51.16 -0.73
N PRO A 37 -31.07 -50.06 0.05
CA PRO A 37 -31.47 -50.12 1.43
C PRO A 37 -33.01 -50.10 1.53
N GLN A 38 -33.54 -51.20 2.08
CA GLN A 38 -34.93 -51.35 2.51
C GLN A 38 -35.26 -50.34 3.61
N LEU A 39 -36.45 -49.74 3.48
CA LEU A 39 -37.15 -48.97 4.51
C LEU A 39 -37.52 -49.90 5.67
N ASP A 40 -36.88 -49.70 6.82
CA ASP A 40 -37.42 -50.17 8.10
C ASP A 40 -37.80 -48.96 8.96
N GLU A 41 -39.11 -48.77 9.12
CA GLU A 41 -39.71 -47.98 10.19
C GLU A 41 -39.33 -48.60 11.54
N ALA A 42 -38.44 -47.94 12.27
CA ALA A 42 -38.28 -48.17 13.69
C ALA A 42 -38.35 -46.83 14.42
N THR A 43 -39.55 -46.56 14.95
CA THR A 43 -39.83 -45.53 15.94
C THR A 43 -38.94 -45.72 17.16
N ALA A 44 -37.99 -44.80 17.38
CA ALA A 44 -37.34 -44.62 18.66
C ALA A 44 -37.26 -43.11 18.93
N ALA A 45 -38.14 -42.64 19.82
CA ALA A 45 -38.03 -41.35 20.47
C ALA A 45 -36.65 -41.26 21.12
N THR A 46 -35.84 -40.33 20.62
CA THR A 46 -34.62 -39.89 21.28
C THR A 46 -34.74 -38.38 21.40
N GLU A 47 -34.70 -37.93 22.64
CA GLU A 47 -34.78 -36.54 23.05
C GLU A 47 -33.81 -35.72 22.20
N SER A 48 -34.34 -34.71 21.50
CA SER A 48 -33.57 -33.64 20.90
C SER A 48 -32.87 -32.89 22.02
N GLU A 49 -31.68 -33.33 22.41
CA GLU A 49 -30.68 -32.38 22.88
C GLU A 49 -30.34 -31.52 21.68
N GLU A 50 -31.07 -30.41 21.56
CA GLU A 50 -30.59 -29.18 20.96
C GLU A 50 -29.27 -28.84 21.67
N ALA A 51 -28.19 -29.48 21.22
CA ALA A 51 -26.86 -28.92 21.32
C ALA A 51 -26.97 -27.62 20.55
N GLY A 52 -27.30 -26.55 21.28
CA GLY A 52 -27.46 -25.22 20.75
C GLY A 52 -26.28 -24.97 19.84
N ASP A 53 -26.60 -24.70 18.59
CA ASP A 53 -25.71 -24.04 17.64
C ASP A 53 -25.46 -22.64 18.20
N THR A 54 -24.64 -22.59 19.25
CA THR A 54 -23.97 -21.40 19.74
C THR A 54 -22.59 -21.40 19.09
N ALA A 55 -22.52 -21.76 17.80
CA ALA A 55 -21.46 -21.28 16.93
C ALA A 55 -21.71 -19.78 16.76
N ALA A 56 -21.21 -19.06 17.75
CA ALA A 56 -20.81 -17.66 17.70
C ALA A 56 -21.29 -16.91 16.46
N SER A 57 -22.44 -16.23 16.60
CA SER A 57 -22.44 -14.82 16.20
C SER A 57 -21.47 -14.10 17.14
N SER A 58 -20.16 -14.30 16.95
CA SER A 58 -19.19 -13.30 17.35
C SER A 58 -19.67 -12.03 16.66
N GLY A 59 -20.21 -11.12 17.46
CA GLY A 59 -21.17 -10.12 17.03
C GLY A 59 -20.72 -9.40 15.77
N GLU A 60 -21.68 -8.94 14.97
CA GLU A 60 -21.49 -7.64 14.35
C GLU A 60 -21.12 -6.71 15.51
N ALA A 61 -19.81 -6.49 15.71
CA ALA A 61 -19.32 -5.48 16.63
C ALA A 61 -20.12 -4.22 16.30
N ASP A 62 -20.65 -3.55 17.33
CA ASP A 62 -21.53 -2.42 17.13
C ASP A 62 -20.78 -1.33 16.34
N ARG A 63 -20.97 -1.32 15.02
CA ARG A 63 -20.30 -0.40 14.09
C ARG A 63 -20.81 1.02 14.23
N SER A 64 -21.91 1.22 14.96
CA SER A 64 -22.50 2.55 15.12
C SER A 64 -21.50 3.54 15.68
N LEU A 65 -20.59 3.13 16.57
CA LEU A 65 -19.53 3.99 17.09
C LEU A 65 -18.58 4.46 15.98
N TRP A 66 -18.11 3.55 15.13
CA TRP A 66 -17.17 3.84 14.04
C TRP A 66 -17.81 4.69 12.95
N GLU A 67 -19.04 4.36 12.56
CA GLU A 67 -19.84 5.11 11.58
C GLU A 67 -20.17 6.53 12.07
N GLU A 68 -20.59 6.66 13.34
CA GLU A 68 -20.92 7.94 13.97
C GLU A 68 -19.72 8.88 14.00
N LEU A 69 -18.54 8.36 14.35
CA LEU A 69 -17.32 9.15 14.50
C LEU A 69 -16.51 9.29 13.20
N ARG A 70 -16.89 8.56 12.14
CA ARG A 70 -16.15 8.46 10.87
C ARG A 70 -14.66 8.15 11.11
N ILE A 71 -14.41 7.11 11.91
CA ILE A 71 -13.09 6.55 12.23
C ILE A 71 -13.20 5.04 12.04
N ASP A 72 -12.20 4.43 11.41
CA ASP A 72 -12.17 2.99 11.13
C ASP A 72 -10.99 2.34 11.87
N PRO A 73 -11.20 1.19 12.53
CA PRO A 73 -10.11 0.33 12.96
C PRO A 73 -9.51 -0.39 11.74
N VAL A 74 -8.18 -0.35 11.62
CA VAL A 74 -7.44 -0.94 10.50
C VAL A 74 -6.41 -1.94 11.03
N GLU A 75 -6.27 -3.08 10.36
CA GLU A 75 -5.16 -4.03 10.58
C GLU A 75 -4.16 -3.94 9.44
N ILE A 76 -2.87 -3.87 9.78
CA ILE A 76 -1.79 -3.81 8.79
C ILE A 76 -0.77 -4.90 9.12
N ALA A 77 -0.58 -5.83 8.18
CA ALA A 77 0.48 -6.82 8.23
C ALA A 77 1.74 -6.27 7.54
N LEU A 78 2.84 -6.27 8.28
CA LEU A 78 4.17 -5.85 7.83
C LEU A 78 5.17 -6.97 8.10
N PRO A 79 6.41 -6.90 7.56
CA PRO A 79 7.41 -7.94 7.80
C PRO A 79 7.74 -8.20 9.29
N ALA A 80 7.45 -7.25 10.19
CA ALA A 80 7.61 -7.38 11.65
C ALA A 80 6.37 -7.97 12.37
N GLY A 81 5.36 -8.40 11.62
CA GLY A 81 4.08 -8.93 12.09
C GLY A 81 2.91 -7.98 11.79
N SER A 82 1.72 -8.36 12.26
CA SER A 82 0.50 -7.56 12.14
C SER A 82 0.25 -6.69 13.37
N GLY A 83 -0.54 -5.64 13.20
CA GLY A 83 -1.07 -4.85 14.30
C GLY A 83 -2.19 -3.91 13.88
N PHE A 84 -2.83 -3.33 14.89
CA PHE A 84 -4.02 -2.51 14.79
C PHE A 84 -3.68 -1.03 14.92
N THR A 85 -4.38 -0.20 14.15
CA THR A 85 -4.33 1.26 14.22
C THR A 85 -5.72 1.82 13.90
N LEU A 86 -5.84 3.14 13.82
CA LEU A 86 -7.05 3.82 13.39
C LEU A 86 -6.78 4.67 12.15
N ARG A 87 -7.78 4.78 11.27
CA ARG A 87 -7.79 5.65 10.09
C ARG A 87 -9.06 6.52 10.10
N ALA A 88 -8.97 7.73 9.57
CA ALA A 88 -10.11 8.58 9.26
C ALA A 88 -9.84 9.34 7.96
N TYR A 89 -10.88 9.85 7.31
CA TYR A 89 -10.76 10.80 6.21
C TYR A 89 -11.42 12.12 6.60
N ARG A 90 -10.73 13.24 6.36
CA ARG A 90 -11.24 14.60 6.60
C ARG A 90 -10.76 15.53 5.49
N PRO A 91 -11.50 16.62 5.18
CA PRO A 91 -11.01 17.66 4.29
C PRO A 91 -9.62 18.15 4.71
N ALA A 92 -8.69 18.31 3.77
CA ALA A 92 -7.32 18.70 4.06
C ALA A 92 -7.24 19.98 4.92
N ARG A 93 -8.12 20.96 4.68
CA ARG A 93 -8.19 22.22 5.46
C ARG A 93 -8.58 22.07 6.92
N GLU A 94 -9.18 20.95 7.30
CA GLU A 94 -9.62 20.66 8.68
C GLU A 94 -8.54 19.97 9.50
N LEU A 95 -7.43 19.57 8.87
CA LEU A 95 -6.37 18.82 9.51
C LEU A 95 -5.09 19.65 9.65
N THR A 96 -4.46 19.51 10.81
CA THR A 96 -3.03 19.82 10.97
C THR A 96 -2.23 18.57 10.57
N PRO A 97 -1.36 18.65 9.54
CA PRO A 97 -0.51 17.53 9.15
C PRO A 97 0.41 17.06 10.28
N THR A 98 0.80 15.77 10.24
CA THR A 98 1.75 15.23 11.24
C THR A 98 3.07 16.00 11.22
N ASP A 99 3.58 16.31 12.41
CA ASP A 99 4.90 16.92 12.56
C ASP A 99 5.98 15.89 12.22
N VAL A 100 6.88 16.20 11.30
CA VAL A 100 7.99 15.31 10.89
C VAL A 100 9.35 15.87 11.24
N ALA A 101 9.42 17.02 11.92
CA ALA A 101 10.66 17.75 12.15
C ALA A 101 11.72 16.90 12.84
N GLU A 102 11.35 16.16 13.89
CA GLU A 102 12.28 15.29 14.61
C GLU A 102 12.72 14.08 13.77
N ARG A 103 11.82 13.52 12.96
CA ARG A 103 12.10 12.34 12.13
C ARG A 103 13.06 12.69 10.99
N ASP A 104 12.85 13.85 10.38
CA ASP A 104 13.55 14.26 9.15
C ASP A 104 14.82 15.06 9.44
N ALA A 105 15.09 15.43 10.70
CA ALA A 105 16.29 16.17 11.11
C ALA A 105 17.61 15.49 10.71
N ASP A 106 17.64 14.17 10.68
CA ASP A 106 18.83 13.38 10.36
C ASP A 106 18.98 13.10 8.85
N ASP A 107 18.01 13.49 8.01
CA ASP A 107 18.08 13.32 6.55
C ASP A 107 18.62 14.60 5.89
N PRO A 108 19.87 14.62 5.39
CA PRO A 108 20.46 15.81 4.79
C PRO A 108 19.71 16.33 3.55
N PHE A 109 18.92 15.48 2.89
CA PHE A 109 18.14 15.86 1.71
C PHE A 109 16.81 16.50 2.11
N LEU A 110 16.15 16.00 3.16
CA LEU A 110 14.90 16.59 3.65
C LEU A 110 15.15 17.86 4.47
N ALA A 111 16.25 17.91 5.23
CA ALA A 111 16.65 19.10 5.99
C ALA A 111 16.87 20.32 5.08
N ARG A 112 17.50 20.13 3.91
CA ARG A 112 17.68 21.21 2.92
C ARG A 112 16.38 21.66 2.28
N GLY A 113 15.48 20.72 1.94
CA GLY A 113 14.19 21.07 1.36
C GLY A 113 13.35 21.92 2.32
N ARG A 114 13.46 21.66 3.62
CA ARG A 114 12.83 22.48 4.66
C ARG A 114 13.46 23.87 4.80
N GLU A 115 14.80 23.96 4.81
CA GLU A 115 15.51 25.25 4.89
C GLU A 115 15.11 26.17 3.72
N VAL A 116 15.06 25.63 2.49
CA VAL A 116 14.62 26.38 1.31
C VAL A 116 13.17 26.87 1.40
N VAL A 117 12.24 26.04 1.89
CA VAL A 117 10.82 26.42 2.04
C VAL A 117 10.62 27.42 3.20
N GLU A 118 11.40 27.30 4.28
CA GLU A 118 11.37 28.26 5.39
C GLU A 118 12.00 29.61 4.99
N ASP A 119 12.90 29.64 4.00
CA ASP A 119 13.50 30.86 3.44
C ASP A 119 12.63 31.52 2.32
N ASP A 120 11.80 30.75 1.59
CA ASP A 120 10.89 31.31 0.55
C ASP A 120 9.77 32.21 1.10
N ASP A 121 9.46 32.14 2.41
CA ASP A 121 8.53 33.07 3.08
C ASP A 121 9.19 34.43 3.43
N ASP A 122 10.53 34.54 3.34
CA ASP A 122 11.30 35.77 3.60
C ASP A 122 12.44 35.93 2.54
N ASP A 123 12.09 36.62 1.42
CA ASP A 123 12.96 37.19 0.38
C ASP A 123 13.17 36.38 -0.93
N ASP A 124 12.96 37.07 -2.07
CA ASP A 124 13.38 36.68 -3.42
C ASP A 124 14.85 36.18 -3.44
N GLU A 125 15.10 34.87 -3.32
CA GLU A 125 16.48 34.38 -3.36
C GLU A 125 17.00 34.22 -4.79
N THR A 126 18.05 34.98 -5.07
CA THR A 126 18.85 34.92 -6.29
C THR A 126 19.56 33.57 -6.38
N VAL A 127 19.25 32.77 -7.41
CA VAL A 127 19.98 31.54 -7.74
C VAL A 127 21.48 31.86 -7.85
N VAL A 128 22.28 31.36 -6.92
CA VAL A 128 23.75 31.48 -6.97
C VAL A 128 24.28 30.54 -8.05
N ILE A 129 24.29 31.03 -9.30
CA ILE A 129 24.99 30.37 -10.40
C ILE A 129 26.50 30.47 -10.11
N LEU A 130 27.10 29.35 -9.70
CA LEU A 130 28.55 29.21 -9.51
C LEU A 130 29.29 29.10 -10.87
N ASP A 131 28.99 30.00 -11.80
CA ASP A 131 29.84 30.27 -12.96
C ASP A 131 29.43 31.62 -13.59
N GLU A 132 30.34 32.59 -13.59
CA GLU A 132 30.12 33.93 -14.16
C GLU A 132 29.89 33.85 -15.68
N GLU A 133 30.43 32.82 -16.34
CA GLU A 133 30.27 32.59 -17.78
C GLU A 133 28.89 32.01 -18.15
N LEU A 134 28.28 31.21 -17.26
CA LEU A 134 26.94 30.65 -17.47
C LEU A 134 25.85 31.68 -17.15
N ALA A 135 26.07 32.54 -16.16
CA ALA A 135 25.16 33.63 -15.83
C ALA A 135 25.00 34.64 -16.98
N GLU A 136 26.07 34.90 -17.75
CA GLU A 136 26.02 35.73 -18.96
C GLU A 136 25.22 35.04 -20.08
N GLU A 137 25.34 33.73 -20.25
CA GLU A 137 24.59 32.96 -21.26
C GLU A 137 23.07 32.94 -20.97
N PHE A 138 22.68 32.81 -19.69
CA PHE A 138 21.28 32.92 -19.28
C PHE A 138 20.74 34.35 -19.41
N ALA A 139 21.55 35.38 -19.11
CA ALA A 139 21.14 36.77 -19.25
C ALA A 139 20.94 37.19 -20.72
N GLU A 140 21.78 36.69 -21.64
CA GLU A 140 21.61 36.95 -23.08
C GLU A 140 20.39 36.22 -23.66
N ALA A 141 20.08 35.00 -23.20
CA ALA A 141 18.88 34.26 -23.59
C ALA A 141 17.58 34.96 -23.12
N ASP A 142 17.60 35.53 -21.92
CA ASP A 142 16.46 36.19 -21.29
C ASP A 142 16.19 37.60 -21.89
N GLU A 143 17.24 38.28 -22.40
CA GLU A 143 17.11 39.52 -23.20
C GLU A 143 16.51 39.24 -24.61
N GLU A 144 16.85 38.11 -25.24
CA GLU A 144 16.27 37.70 -26.53
C GLU A 144 14.79 37.29 -26.39
N GLU A 145 14.41 36.60 -25.31
CA GLU A 145 13.00 36.26 -25.02
C GLU A 145 12.16 37.51 -24.73
N LYS A 146 12.67 38.47 -23.95
CA LYS A 146 11.98 39.74 -23.63
C LYS A 146 11.77 40.65 -24.84
N GLN A 147 12.66 40.59 -25.85
CA GLN A 147 12.45 41.31 -27.11
C GLN A 147 11.40 40.64 -28.01
N SER A 148 11.22 39.31 -27.92
CA SER A 148 10.19 38.59 -28.64
C SER A 148 8.78 38.79 -28.04
N ALA A 149 8.69 38.95 -26.71
CA ALA A 149 7.45 39.17 -25.98
C ALA A 149 6.84 40.59 -26.18
N ARG A 150 7.64 41.58 -26.59
CA ARG A 150 7.14 42.95 -26.84
C ARG A 150 6.39 43.14 -28.17
N LYS A 151 6.17 42.06 -28.95
CA LYS A 151 5.46 42.13 -30.23
C LYS A 151 4.34 41.09 -30.43
N GLY A 152 3.81 40.52 -29.35
CA GLY A 152 2.66 39.62 -29.40
C GLY A 152 1.61 39.99 -28.36
N ASP A 153 0.52 40.60 -28.82
CA ASP A 153 -0.84 40.55 -28.27
C ASP A 153 -1.05 40.25 -26.77
N LYS A 154 -1.41 41.32 -26.06
CA LYS A 154 -2.46 41.43 -25.04
C LYS A 154 -3.30 40.15 -24.80
N ALA A 155 -3.00 39.43 -23.73
CA ALA A 155 -3.94 38.54 -23.04
C ALA A 155 -3.90 38.90 -21.54
N GLU A 156 -4.95 39.58 -21.07
CA GLU A 156 -5.31 39.62 -19.65
C GLU A 156 -6.26 38.45 -19.42
N ALA A 157 -5.91 37.57 -18.49
CA ALA A 157 -6.74 36.64 -17.70
C ALA A 157 -5.93 35.36 -17.44
N ASP A 158 -5.46 35.15 -16.21
CA ASP A 158 -5.17 33.84 -15.60
C ASP A 158 -4.69 34.08 -14.15
N ALA A 159 -5.58 34.64 -13.32
CA ALA A 159 -5.39 34.73 -11.87
C ALA A 159 -6.66 34.30 -11.11
N GLU A 160 -7.69 33.83 -11.83
CA GLU A 160 -8.94 33.29 -11.26
C GLU A 160 -8.93 31.75 -11.25
N ASP A 161 -8.03 31.09 -11.99
CA ASP A 161 -7.94 29.62 -12.11
C ASP A 161 -7.18 29.00 -10.90
N GLU A 162 -6.08 29.62 -10.46
CA GLU A 162 -5.27 29.12 -9.33
C GLU A 162 -6.04 29.11 -7.99
N SER A 163 -6.90 30.11 -7.75
CA SER A 163 -7.69 30.17 -6.51
C SER A 163 -8.80 29.13 -6.43
N GLU A 164 -9.38 28.72 -7.56
CA GLU A 164 -10.42 27.69 -7.58
C GLU A 164 -9.82 26.28 -7.37
N ASP A 165 -8.62 26.04 -7.91
CA ASP A 165 -7.89 24.77 -7.73
C ASP A 165 -7.37 24.59 -6.29
N GLU A 166 -6.88 25.66 -5.64
CA GLU A 166 -6.45 25.62 -4.23
C GLU A 166 -7.61 25.35 -3.27
N ASP A 167 -8.75 26.01 -3.47
CA ASP A 167 -9.97 25.79 -2.68
C ASP A 167 -10.51 24.36 -2.88
N ALA A 168 -10.42 23.81 -4.09
CA ALA A 168 -10.85 22.44 -4.39
C ALA A 168 -9.94 21.38 -3.72
N ALA A 169 -8.62 21.59 -3.74
CA ALA A 169 -7.66 20.71 -3.06
C ALA A 169 -7.83 20.75 -1.53
N ALA A 170 -8.20 21.91 -0.98
CA ALA A 170 -8.47 22.09 0.45
C ALA A 170 -9.71 21.32 0.94
N ASP A 171 -10.69 21.11 0.05
CA ASP A 171 -11.93 20.35 0.31
C ASP A 171 -11.79 18.83 0.03
N GLU A 172 -10.69 18.37 -0.57
CA GLU A 172 -10.43 16.95 -0.81
C GLU A 172 -10.29 16.20 0.52
N GLU A 173 -10.99 15.06 0.63
CA GLU A 173 -10.87 14.19 1.81
C GLU A 173 -9.54 13.43 1.77
N VAL A 174 -8.71 13.66 2.79
CA VAL A 174 -7.37 13.06 2.90
C VAL A 174 -7.27 12.15 4.12
N PRO A 175 -6.41 11.11 4.07
CA PRO A 175 -6.29 10.15 5.15
C PRO A 175 -5.53 10.73 6.35
N LEU A 176 -6.04 10.42 7.54
CA LEU A 176 -5.42 10.64 8.84
C LEU A 176 -5.31 9.30 9.55
N PHE A 177 -4.13 8.96 10.06
CA PHE A 177 -3.92 7.77 10.87
C PHE A 177 -3.65 8.12 12.33
N LEU A 178 -3.73 7.11 13.20
CA LEU A 178 -3.20 7.21 14.55
C LEU A 178 -1.67 7.30 14.50
N SER A 179 -1.17 8.52 14.34
CA SER A 179 0.25 8.84 14.23
C SER A 179 0.71 9.79 15.32
N HIS A 180 2.02 9.83 15.54
CA HIS A 180 2.66 10.89 16.31
C HIS A 180 4.07 11.14 15.76
N ARG A 181 4.40 12.40 15.52
CA ARG A 181 5.73 12.83 15.03
C ARG A 181 6.17 12.10 13.75
N GLY A 182 5.26 11.97 12.78
CA GLY A 182 5.55 11.33 11.50
C GLY A 182 5.73 9.81 11.59
N ARG A 183 5.31 9.19 12.70
CA ARG A 183 5.35 7.74 12.91
C ARG A 183 3.95 7.18 13.08
N LEU A 184 3.70 6.04 12.43
CA LEU A 184 2.47 5.28 12.59
C LEU A 184 2.49 4.53 13.92
N LEU A 185 1.48 4.72 14.77
CA LEU A 185 1.33 3.95 15.99
C LEU A 185 0.57 2.67 15.69
N LEU A 186 1.24 1.52 15.88
CA LEU A 186 0.71 0.21 15.51
C LEU A 186 0.79 -0.75 16.70
N PHE A 187 -0.34 -1.33 17.08
CA PHE A 187 -0.49 -2.08 18.33
C PHE A 187 -0.64 -3.57 18.07
N LYS A 188 0.08 -4.42 18.81
CA LYS A 188 0.00 -5.88 18.62
C LYS A 188 -1.33 -6.49 19.06
N THR A 189 -2.10 -5.79 19.89
CA THR A 189 -3.40 -6.27 20.37
C THR A 189 -4.45 -5.14 20.43
N PRO A 190 -5.74 -5.47 20.29
CA PRO A 190 -6.84 -4.54 20.57
C PRO A 190 -6.76 -3.87 21.94
N GLU A 191 -6.39 -4.63 22.97
CA GLU A 191 -6.29 -4.15 24.35
C GLU A 191 -5.24 -3.04 24.49
N SER A 192 -4.08 -3.22 23.83
CA SER A 192 -3.00 -2.23 23.81
C SER A 192 -3.45 -0.94 23.10
N LEU A 193 -4.18 -1.06 21.99
CA LEU A 193 -4.73 0.09 21.26
C LEU A 193 -5.73 0.86 22.13
N VAL A 194 -6.70 0.18 22.74
CA VAL A 194 -7.71 0.82 23.61
C VAL A 194 -7.05 1.44 24.85
N SER A 195 -6.06 0.78 25.44
CA SER A 195 -5.27 1.35 26.54
C SER A 195 -4.58 2.64 26.13
N PHE A 196 -4.03 2.71 24.91
CA PHE A 196 -3.42 3.93 24.38
C PHE A 196 -4.44 5.04 24.13
N ILE A 197 -5.57 4.72 23.49
CA ILE A 197 -6.66 5.68 23.22
C ILE A 197 -7.10 6.35 24.55
N ARG A 198 -7.23 5.57 25.62
CA ARG A 198 -7.63 6.06 26.96
C ARG A 198 -6.51 6.75 27.74
N SER A 199 -5.26 6.68 27.29
CA SER A 199 -4.10 7.18 28.05
C SER A 199 -3.94 8.70 28.01
N GLY A 200 -4.51 9.36 27.00
CA GLY A 200 -4.29 10.80 26.74
C GLY A 200 -2.87 11.13 26.27
N ALA A 201 -2.10 10.13 25.82
CA ALA A 201 -0.79 10.36 25.23
C ALA A 201 -0.92 11.19 23.93
N PRO A 202 0.10 12.00 23.56
CA PRO A 202 0.03 12.80 22.34
C PRO A 202 -0.04 11.94 21.07
N HIS A 203 -0.93 12.32 20.15
CA HIS A 203 -1.06 11.75 18.81
C HIS A 203 -1.89 12.71 17.93
N ASP A 204 -1.89 12.51 16.62
CA ASP A 204 -2.47 13.46 15.68
C ASP A 204 -4.00 13.38 15.63
N MET A 205 -4.60 12.20 15.88
CA MET A 205 -6.06 12.06 15.89
C MET A 205 -6.79 12.77 17.03
N SER A 206 -6.08 13.33 18.03
CA SER A 206 -6.74 14.05 19.14
C SER A 206 -7.39 15.36 18.69
N GLN A 207 -7.09 15.81 17.47
CA GLN A 207 -7.70 16.99 16.85
C GLN A 207 -9.14 16.75 16.35
N LEU A 208 -9.59 15.49 16.26
CA LEU A 208 -10.92 15.17 15.78
C LEU A 208 -11.99 15.48 16.85
N ASP A 209 -13.08 16.13 16.46
CA ASP A 209 -14.20 16.50 17.36
C ASP A 209 -14.78 15.31 18.15
N GLY A 210 -14.76 14.11 17.55
CA GLY A 210 -15.25 12.86 18.14
C GLY A 210 -14.24 12.08 19.00
N TRP A 211 -13.00 12.56 19.16
CA TRP A 211 -11.94 11.77 19.80
C TRP A 211 -12.21 11.48 21.29
N ASN A 212 -12.70 12.48 22.03
CA ASN A 212 -13.00 12.30 23.45
C ASN A 212 -14.09 11.23 23.65
N GLU A 213 -15.12 11.28 22.82
CA GLU A 213 -16.21 10.31 22.84
C GLU A 213 -15.73 8.89 22.49
N LEU A 214 -14.88 8.76 21.47
CA LEU A 214 -14.22 7.48 21.16
C LEU A 214 -13.50 6.93 22.40
N SER A 215 -12.69 7.77 23.05
CA SER A 215 -11.86 7.36 24.18
C SER A 215 -12.67 6.85 25.38
N GLU A 216 -13.87 7.38 25.58
CA GLU A 216 -14.78 6.97 26.66
C GLU A 216 -15.54 5.68 26.34
N ARG A 217 -15.90 5.47 25.05
CA ARG A 217 -16.82 4.41 24.63
C ARG A 217 -16.13 3.15 24.10
N VAL A 218 -14.96 3.26 23.47
CA VAL A 218 -14.32 2.14 22.77
C VAL A 218 -13.90 1.02 23.71
N GLU A 219 -14.26 -0.21 23.39
CA GLU A 219 -13.83 -1.44 24.07
C GLU A 219 -12.95 -2.30 23.15
N PRO A 220 -12.10 -3.20 23.70
CA PRO A 220 -11.23 -4.04 22.87
C PRO A 220 -11.98 -4.90 21.86
N ALA A 221 -13.21 -5.33 22.19
CA ALA A 221 -14.05 -6.09 21.28
C ALA A 221 -14.57 -5.29 20.07
N ASP A 222 -14.54 -3.96 20.14
CA ASP A 222 -14.95 -3.07 19.04
C ASP A 222 -13.84 -2.91 17.99
N ILE A 223 -12.57 -3.22 18.34
CA ILE A 223 -11.45 -3.25 17.41
C ILE A 223 -11.53 -4.54 16.58
N ALA A 224 -12.43 -4.52 15.60
CA ALA A 224 -12.58 -5.58 14.62
C ALA A 224 -12.52 -4.94 13.23
N PRO A 225 -11.35 -4.84 12.58
CA PRO A 225 -11.25 -4.35 11.21
C PRO A 225 -12.11 -5.17 10.23
N LEU A 226 -12.63 -4.53 9.19
CA LEU A 226 -13.29 -5.24 8.08
C LEU A 226 -12.24 -5.91 7.18
N ASP A 227 -12.68 -6.82 6.32
CA ASP A 227 -11.81 -7.44 5.31
C ASP A 227 -11.16 -6.35 4.42
N GLU A 228 -11.92 -5.32 4.04
CA GLU A 228 -11.45 -4.16 3.26
C GLU A 228 -10.54 -3.19 4.03
N ASP A 229 -10.48 -3.30 5.37
CA ASP A 229 -9.63 -2.55 6.28
C ASP A 229 -8.48 -3.41 6.85
N THR A 230 -8.20 -4.54 6.19
CA THR A 230 -7.11 -5.46 6.55
C THR A 230 -6.10 -5.53 5.41
N TYR A 231 -4.91 -4.94 5.62
CA TYR A 231 -3.91 -4.77 4.56
C TYR A 231 -2.69 -5.68 4.75
N GLU A 232 -2.48 -6.61 3.83
CA GLU A 232 -1.39 -7.59 3.86
C GLU A 232 -0.14 -7.13 3.08
N LEU A 233 0.51 -6.05 3.56
CA LEU A 233 1.66 -5.44 2.86
C LEU A 233 2.91 -6.35 2.82
N ASP A 234 3.02 -7.30 3.74
CA ASP A 234 4.11 -8.29 3.79
C ASP A 234 4.01 -9.34 2.66
N LEU A 235 2.80 -9.66 2.20
CA LEU A 235 2.59 -10.64 1.12
C LEU A 235 2.84 -10.08 -0.28
N VAL A 236 2.76 -8.76 -0.46
CA VAL A 236 2.85 -8.11 -1.78
C VAL A 236 4.12 -8.49 -2.54
N VAL A 237 5.27 -8.47 -1.84
CA VAL A 237 6.56 -8.77 -2.47
C VAL A 237 6.65 -10.23 -2.90
N GLU A 238 6.12 -11.14 -2.10
CA GLU A 238 6.08 -12.58 -2.42
C GLU A 238 5.13 -12.84 -3.59
N ASN A 239 3.93 -12.27 -3.55
CA ASN A 239 2.93 -12.38 -4.61
C ASN A 239 3.49 -11.94 -5.96
N LEU A 240 4.16 -10.77 -6.00
CA LEU A 240 4.77 -10.24 -7.22
C LEU A 240 5.89 -11.15 -7.77
N ARG A 241 6.68 -11.76 -6.89
CA ARG A 241 7.78 -12.66 -7.27
C ARG A 241 7.31 -13.99 -7.85
N GLY A 242 6.10 -14.44 -7.52
CA GLY A 242 5.51 -15.67 -8.07
C GLY A 242 5.26 -15.60 -9.59
N GLY A 243 5.25 -14.38 -10.16
CA GLY A 243 5.05 -14.14 -11.59
C GLY A 243 3.58 -13.90 -11.94
N HIS A 244 3.32 -13.43 -13.18
CA HIS A 244 2.01 -12.89 -13.56
C HIS A 244 0.81 -13.82 -13.34
N ASP A 245 1.01 -15.13 -13.41
CA ASP A 245 -0.07 -16.12 -13.23
C ASP A 245 -0.47 -16.33 -11.76
N THR A 246 0.35 -15.87 -10.81
CA THR A 246 0.09 -15.96 -9.36
C THR A 246 -0.33 -14.64 -8.75
N TRP A 247 -0.33 -13.56 -9.54
CA TRP A 247 -0.67 -12.24 -9.03
C TRP A 247 -2.11 -12.20 -8.57
N ASP A 248 -2.32 -11.70 -7.36
CA ASP A 248 -3.65 -11.46 -6.80
C ASP A 248 -3.97 -9.96 -7.00
N PRO A 249 -4.89 -9.60 -7.91
CA PRO A 249 -5.18 -8.21 -8.17
C PRO A 249 -5.78 -7.49 -6.97
N THR A 250 -6.60 -8.17 -6.15
CA THR A 250 -7.27 -7.54 -5.00
C THR A 250 -6.23 -7.13 -3.97
N LEU A 251 -5.38 -8.08 -3.55
CA LEU A 251 -4.26 -7.83 -2.64
C LEU A 251 -3.37 -6.67 -3.11
N LEU A 252 -3.01 -6.65 -4.39
CA LEU A 252 -2.09 -5.64 -4.94
C LEU A 252 -2.72 -4.25 -5.07
N ILE A 253 -4.02 -4.18 -5.36
CA ILE A 253 -4.78 -2.92 -5.43
C ILE A 253 -4.96 -2.34 -4.02
N GLU A 254 -5.45 -3.14 -3.07
CA GLU A 254 -5.67 -2.73 -1.68
C GLU A 254 -4.36 -2.31 -1.01
N ALA A 255 -3.27 -3.06 -1.23
CA ALA A 255 -1.95 -2.64 -0.76
C ALA A 255 -1.53 -1.30 -1.37
N GLY A 256 -1.83 -1.06 -2.66
CA GLY A 256 -1.55 0.19 -3.35
C GLY A 256 -2.32 1.37 -2.77
N GLU A 257 -3.56 1.17 -2.38
CA GLU A 257 -4.40 2.17 -1.70
C GLU A 257 -3.85 2.47 -0.31
N ALA A 258 -3.64 1.44 0.53
CA ALA A 258 -3.07 1.61 1.85
C ALA A 258 -1.67 2.27 1.83
N ALA A 259 -0.82 1.92 0.86
CA ALA A 259 0.50 2.52 0.73
C ALA A 259 0.44 4.01 0.36
N ARG A 260 -0.50 4.43 -0.49
CA ARG A 260 -0.72 5.86 -0.81
C ARG A 260 -1.23 6.61 0.42
N ASP A 261 -2.18 6.03 1.14
CA ASP A 261 -2.77 6.67 2.30
C ASP A 261 -1.76 6.84 3.44
N LEU A 262 -0.99 5.78 3.74
CA LEU A 262 0.09 5.83 4.72
C LEU A 262 1.18 6.82 4.28
N ALA A 263 1.53 6.85 2.99
CA ALA A 263 2.54 7.77 2.49
C ALA A 263 2.10 9.23 2.58
N TYR A 264 0.83 9.52 2.31
CA TYR A 264 0.26 10.85 2.48
C TYR A 264 0.26 11.25 3.96
N ALA A 265 -0.41 10.45 4.80
CA ALA A 265 -0.62 10.77 6.21
C ALA A 265 0.69 10.87 7.00
N LEU A 266 1.67 10.02 6.68
CA LEU A 266 2.98 10.01 7.32
C LEU A 266 3.99 10.89 6.59
N ARG A 267 3.59 11.63 5.55
CA ARG A 267 4.46 12.52 4.76
C ARG A 267 5.75 11.83 4.31
N LEU A 268 5.59 10.79 3.49
CA LEU A 268 6.67 10.00 2.89
C LEU A 268 6.81 10.35 1.40
N PRO A 269 7.47 11.47 1.03
CA PRO A 269 7.53 11.93 -0.36
C PRO A 269 8.13 10.88 -1.29
N ALA A 270 9.16 10.17 -0.85
CA ALA A 270 9.77 9.11 -1.65
C ALA A 270 8.82 7.92 -1.96
N VAL A 271 7.79 7.67 -1.15
CA VAL A 271 6.77 6.65 -1.45
C VAL A 271 5.71 7.22 -2.39
N LEU A 272 5.28 8.47 -2.17
CA LEU A 272 4.37 9.19 -3.06
C LEU A 272 4.95 9.29 -4.48
N ASP A 273 6.22 9.65 -4.62
CA ASP A 273 6.92 9.73 -5.92
C ASP A 273 6.93 8.37 -6.65
N MET A 274 7.13 7.29 -5.90
CA MET A 274 7.15 5.93 -6.46
C MET A 274 5.76 5.46 -6.92
N LEU A 275 4.69 6.01 -6.35
CA LEU A 275 3.30 5.70 -6.64
C LEU A 275 2.60 6.78 -7.50
N SER A 276 3.35 7.81 -7.91
CA SER A 276 2.85 8.94 -8.69
C SER A 276 2.32 8.51 -10.07
N ALA A 277 1.40 9.30 -10.61
CA ALA A 277 0.83 9.08 -11.92
C ALA A 277 1.92 8.95 -13.00
N GLY A 278 1.84 7.91 -13.83
CA GLY A 278 2.84 7.61 -14.86
C GLY A 278 4.10 6.88 -14.38
N SER A 279 4.22 6.60 -13.08
CA SER A 279 5.26 5.72 -12.56
C SER A 279 5.05 4.26 -12.99
N SER A 280 6.09 3.44 -12.89
CA SER A 280 5.96 2.00 -13.22
C SER A 280 5.02 1.22 -12.28
N LEU A 281 4.78 1.73 -11.07
CA LEU A 281 3.87 1.11 -10.10
C LEU A 281 2.43 1.61 -10.28
N ASP A 282 2.26 2.85 -10.71
CA ASP A 282 0.96 3.36 -11.18
C ASP A 282 0.47 2.61 -12.42
N ASP A 283 1.36 2.39 -13.40
CA ASP A 283 1.10 1.54 -14.57
C ASP A 283 0.66 0.10 -14.20
N LEU A 284 1.20 -0.42 -13.09
CA LEU A 284 0.82 -1.71 -12.53
C LEU A 284 -0.58 -1.65 -11.94
N ASP A 285 -0.85 -0.70 -11.06
CA ASP A 285 -2.16 -0.51 -10.41
C ASP A 285 -3.28 -0.33 -11.46
N GLU A 286 -3.09 0.56 -12.42
CA GLU A 286 -4.04 0.81 -13.51
C GLU A 286 -4.32 -0.47 -14.33
N ALA A 287 -3.28 -1.26 -14.61
CA ALA A 287 -3.44 -2.52 -15.33
C ALA A 287 -4.16 -3.61 -14.50
N LEU A 288 -3.97 -3.62 -13.18
CA LEU A 288 -4.68 -4.51 -12.24
C LEU A 288 -6.16 -4.11 -12.15
N ARG A 289 -6.46 -2.83 -11.93
CA ARG A 289 -7.83 -2.30 -11.87
C ARG A 289 -8.59 -2.55 -13.17
N ALA A 290 -7.97 -2.29 -14.32
CA ALA A 290 -8.56 -2.62 -15.61
C ALA A 290 -8.86 -4.13 -15.72
N THR A 291 -8.00 -4.99 -15.19
CA THR A 291 -8.19 -6.46 -15.18
C THR A 291 -9.38 -6.89 -14.33
N VAL A 292 -9.54 -6.32 -13.13
CA VAL A 292 -10.67 -6.57 -12.23
C VAL A 292 -11.98 -6.07 -12.84
N GLY A 293 -11.98 -4.86 -13.43
CA GLY A 293 -13.17 -4.29 -14.08
C GLY A 293 -13.68 -5.08 -15.29
N GLY A 294 -12.85 -5.93 -15.89
CA GLY A 294 -13.26 -6.89 -16.92
C GLY A 294 -13.59 -6.27 -18.28
N GLY A 295 -14.34 -7.01 -19.11
CA GLY A 295 -14.69 -6.59 -20.47
C GLY A 295 -13.48 -6.39 -21.41
N ILE A 296 -13.60 -5.46 -22.35
CA ILE A 296 -12.53 -5.12 -23.30
C ILE A 296 -11.33 -4.50 -22.55
N GLY A 297 -11.61 -3.67 -21.54
CA GLY A 297 -10.60 -3.08 -20.65
C GLY A 297 -9.76 -4.14 -19.96
N GLY A 298 -10.39 -5.16 -19.37
CA GLY A 298 -9.69 -6.26 -18.70
C GLY A 298 -8.87 -7.15 -19.61
N PHE A 299 -9.28 -7.36 -20.86
CA PHE A 299 -8.42 -8.04 -21.83
C PHE A 299 -7.13 -7.24 -22.12
N MET A 300 -7.27 -5.91 -22.28
CA MET A 300 -6.14 -5.01 -22.49
C MET A 300 -5.27 -4.87 -21.24
N GLY A 301 -5.87 -4.81 -20.04
CA GLY A 301 -5.21 -4.81 -18.74
C GLY A 301 -4.32 -6.04 -18.57
N ARG A 302 -4.85 -7.24 -18.79
CA ARG A 302 -4.06 -8.49 -18.77
C ARG A 302 -2.88 -8.47 -19.76
N ARG A 303 -3.05 -7.85 -20.93
CA ARG A 303 -1.96 -7.69 -21.91
C ARG A 303 -0.92 -6.68 -21.44
N ARG A 304 -1.31 -5.62 -20.73
CA ARG A 304 -0.40 -4.65 -20.09
C ARG A 304 0.36 -5.32 -18.93
N LEU A 305 -0.33 -6.03 -18.04
CA LEU A 305 0.27 -6.75 -16.91
C LEU A 305 1.41 -7.69 -17.36
N LYS A 306 1.20 -8.44 -18.45
CA LYS A 306 2.24 -9.33 -19.01
C LYS A 306 3.52 -8.63 -19.46
N LYS A 307 3.49 -7.31 -19.68
CA LYS A 307 4.65 -6.50 -20.05
C LYS A 307 5.37 -5.91 -18.84
N ILE A 308 4.71 -5.87 -17.69
CA ILE A 308 5.28 -5.33 -16.46
C ILE A 308 6.29 -6.33 -15.91
N GLY A 309 7.52 -5.87 -15.68
CA GLY A 309 8.58 -6.73 -15.15
C GLY A 309 8.30 -7.09 -13.70
N ALA A 310 7.99 -8.36 -13.43
CA ALA A 310 7.68 -8.84 -12.07
C ALA A 310 8.80 -8.56 -11.06
N GLN A 311 10.07 -8.70 -11.49
CA GLN A 311 11.23 -8.37 -10.66
C GLN A 311 11.28 -6.87 -10.32
N THR A 312 11.06 -5.99 -11.31
CA THR A 312 11.04 -4.54 -11.12
C THR A 312 9.91 -4.13 -10.18
N ALA A 313 8.69 -4.64 -10.40
CA ALA A 313 7.54 -4.39 -9.53
C ALA A 313 7.83 -4.84 -8.09
N SER A 314 8.34 -6.08 -7.91
CA SER A 314 8.68 -6.60 -6.58
C SER A 314 9.79 -5.80 -5.89
N LEU A 315 10.74 -5.24 -6.64
CA LEU A 315 11.80 -4.40 -6.10
C LEU A 315 11.28 -3.05 -5.64
N GLY A 316 10.39 -2.42 -6.43
CA GLY A 316 9.69 -1.20 -6.05
C GLY A 316 8.88 -1.39 -4.77
N TRP A 317 8.06 -2.43 -4.73
CA TRP A 317 7.26 -2.77 -3.55
C TRP A 317 8.10 -3.08 -2.31
N ARG A 318 9.22 -3.79 -2.44
CA ARG A 318 10.15 -4.00 -1.32
C ARG A 318 10.65 -2.68 -0.73
N THR A 319 10.92 -1.68 -1.57
CA THR A 319 11.35 -0.35 -1.12
C THR A 319 10.21 0.39 -0.41
N ILE A 320 8.99 0.35 -0.95
CA ILE A 320 7.78 0.94 -0.32
C ILE A 320 7.55 0.34 1.06
N VAL A 321 7.46 -1.00 1.16
CA VAL A 321 7.27 -1.70 2.43
C VAL A 321 8.38 -1.38 3.42
N GLY A 322 9.64 -1.30 2.95
CA GLY A 322 10.77 -0.91 3.78
C GLY A 322 10.67 0.52 4.33
N LYS A 323 10.23 1.48 3.50
CA LYS A 323 10.04 2.88 3.91
C LYS A 323 8.89 3.03 4.91
N ILE A 324 7.74 2.38 4.65
CA ILE A 324 6.61 2.36 5.59
C ILE A 324 7.04 1.70 6.91
N SER A 325 7.66 0.52 6.86
CA SER A 325 8.12 -0.20 8.05
C SER A 325 9.10 0.62 8.90
N ALA A 326 9.91 1.48 8.29
CA ALA A 326 10.90 2.31 9.00
C ALA A 326 10.26 3.42 9.85
N VAL A 327 9.01 3.80 9.55
CA VAL A 327 8.28 4.84 10.29
C VAL A 327 7.17 4.28 11.17
N VAL A 328 7.12 2.96 11.36
CA VAL A 328 6.19 2.33 12.31
C VAL A 328 6.79 2.31 13.71
N ASP A 329 5.99 2.77 14.67
CA ASP A 329 6.22 2.62 16.10
C ASP A 329 5.36 1.48 16.65
N TRP A 330 5.98 0.31 16.83
CA TRP A 330 5.33 -0.89 17.36
C TRP A 330 5.11 -0.80 18.86
N ARG A 331 3.88 -1.04 19.31
CA ARG A 331 3.47 -0.94 20.71
C ARG A 331 2.74 -2.19 21.20
N ASP A 332 2.91 -2.45 22.49
CA ASP A 332 2.29 -3.52 23.28
C ASP A 332 1.56 -2.91 24.49
#